data_AF-C2EHW6-F1
#
_entry.id   AF-C2EHW6-F1
#
_cell.length_a   1.000
_cell.length_b   1.000
_cell.length_c   1.000
_cell.angle_alpha   90.00
_cell.angle_beta   90.00
_cell.angle_gamma   90.00
#
_symmetry.space_group_name_H-M   'P 1'
#
loop_
_entity.id
_entity.type
_entity.pdbx_description
1 polymer ?
#
loop_
_entity_poly.entity_id
_entity_poly.type
_entity_poly.pdbx_seq_one_letter_code
_entity_poly.pdbx_strand_id
1 'polypeptide(L)'
;MLSKDVDASYDKWFGGGVSRDNYKHTVKVDAHNKGNLTGDIIEVTYTNLSRSSYRGKKISKIIATFSNVTQDNLSPYNISFAIYSNPYYGFWYWQSSKITVNYKFYDENNHLISFDNTDNSWITIGSLNSGKGRYESAKLNSSGKVYGFKDSSVTVHNGNTLYSDKANDSGSKIGDSWETTYQADVTSNYPWGTNDWDKGLADPHAYYGAGIFKINGSNLNITYGTKRAVFVNPGTWATISTTIPKSSSGIVPPTIHYHHT
;
A
#
# COMPACT_ATOMS: atom_id res chain seq x y z
N MET A 1 -12.18 18.18 -0.18
CA MET A 1 -12.87 17.96 1.12
C MET A 1 -11.84 17.75 2.21
N LEU A 2 -12.07 18.27 3.42
CA LEU A 2 -11.24 18.05 4.62
C LEU A 2 -12.16 17.96 5.84
N SER A 3 -11.94 16.96 6.71
CA SER A 3 -12.67 16.80 7.97
C SER A 3 -12.30 17.92 8.94
N LYS A 4 -13.25 18.30 9.79
CA LYS A 4 -13.06 19.30 10.86
C LYS A 4 -12.18 18.80 12.01
N ASP A 5 -11.92 17.49 12.09
CA ASP A 5 -11.19 16.86 13.21
C ASP A 5 -9.68 16.75 12.94
N VAL A 6 -9.23 17.28 11.80
CA VAL A 6 -7.85 17.23 11.34
C VAL A 6 -7.39 18.57 10.79
N ASP A 7 -6.09 18.83 10.87
CA ASP A 7 -5.44 19.85 10.08
C ASP A 7 -4.71 19.20 8.91
N ALA A 8 -4.68 19.87 7.76
CA ALA A 8 -3.86 19.48 6.62
C ALA A 8 -2.89 20.60 6.27
N SER A 9 -1.62 20.26 6.11
CA SER A 9 -0.57 21.20 5.72
C SER A 9 0.28 20.64 4.59
N TYR A 10 0.71 21.52 3.69
CA TYR A 10 1.65 21.20 2.63
C TYR A 10 3.08 21.48 3.14
N ASP A 11 3.99 20.55 2.88
CA ASP A 11 5.45 20.75 2.97
C ASP A 11 6.09 20.85 4.38
N LYS A 12 5.91 19.81 5.22
CA LYS A 12 6.78 19.53 6.38
C LYS A 12 6.86 18.02 6.69
N TRP A 13 7.91 17.33 6.24
CA TRP A 13 8.25 15.98 6.74
C TRP A 13 9.72 15.86 7.18
N PHE A 14 9.95 15.14 8.28
CA PHE A 14 11.23 15.01 9.00
C PHE A 14 11.70 13.55 9.25
N GLY A 15 11.16 12.54 8.54
CA GLY A 15 11.57 11.12 8.69
C GLY A 15 12.59 10.66 7.64
N GLY A 16 13.13 9.45 7.71
CA GLY A 16 14.29 9.01 6.91
C GLY A 16 14.00 8.12 5.69
N GLY A 17 15.04 7.97 4.86
CA GLY A 17 15.31 6.75 4.06
C GLY A 17 15.15 6.81 2.54
N VAL A 18 14.26 7.64 1.98
CA VAL A 18 14.12 7.84 0.53
C VAL A 18 14.91 9.11 0.16
N SER A 19 15.36 9.27 -1.08
CA SER A 19 16.20 10.42 -1.45
C SER A 19 15.49 11.77 -1.22
N ARG A 20 16.23 12.75 -0.71
CA ARG A 20 15.77 14.09 -0.26
C ARG A 20 14.95 14.90 -1.28
N ASP A 21 14.94 14.53 -2.56
CA ASP A 21 14.26 15.30 -3.61
C ASP A 21 12.77 14.94 -3.82
N ASN A 22 12.32 13.77 -3.37
CA ASN A 22 10.92 13.34 -3.53
C ASN A 22 9.96 13.88 -2.44
N TYR A 23 10.48 14.58 -1.42
CA TYR A 23 9.70 15.01 -0.26
C TYR A 23 9.16 16.43 -0.31
N LYS A 24 9.52 17.23 -1.32
CA LYS A 24 9.05 18.63 -1.48
C LYS A 24 7.56 18.77 -1.79
N HIS A 25 6.81 17.68 -1.71
CA HIS A 25 5.45 17.61 -2.22
C HIS A 25 4.59 16.58 -1.47
N THR A 26 4.46 16.74 -0.15
CA THR A 26 3.57 15.92 0.67
C THR A 26 2.49 16.75 1.35
N VAL A 27 1.27 16.22 1.42
CA VAL A 27 0.20 16.74 2.29
C VAL A 27 0.27 15.96 3.60
N LYS A 28 0.61 16.63 4.69
CA LYS A 28 0.56 16.10 6.05
C LYS A 28 -0.84 16.32 6.62
N VAL A 29 -1.40 15.30 7.24
CA VAL A 29 -2.70 15.34 7.93
C VAL A 29 -2.49 14.89 9.37
N ASP A 30 -2.90 15.72 10.32
CA ASP A 30 -2.74 15.49 11.75
C ASP A 30 -4.09 15.63 12.46
N ALA A 31 -4.46 14.64 13.27
CA ALA A 31 -5.67 14.70 14.06
C ALA A 31 -5.53 15.64 15.26
N HIS A 32 -6.58 16.42 15.54
CA HIS A 32 -6.60 17.33 16.70
C HIS A 32 -6.56 16.57 18.03
N ASN A 33 -7.24 15.42 18.09
CA ASN A 33 -7.40 14.61 19.29
C ASN A 33 -7.06 13.14 19.04
N LYS A 34 -6.70 12.44 20.12
CA LYS A 34 -6.52 10.98 20.10
C LYS A 34 -7.88 10.29 19.95
N GLY A 35 -7.94 9.30 19.08
CA GLY A 35 -9.17 8.54 18.83
C GLY A 35 -9.33 8.18 17.36
N ASN A 36 -10.35 7.38 17.07
CA ASN A 36 -10.66 7.02 15.69
C ASN A 36 -11.16 8.24 14.91
N LEU A 37 -10.75 8.34 13.64
CA LEU A 37 -11.33 9.26 12.67
C LEU A 37 -12.31 8.46 11.80
N THR A 38 -13.59 8.82 11.82
CA THR A 38 -14.65 8.09 11.10
C THR A 38 -15.17 8.89 9.91
N GLY A 39 -15.64 8.18 8.88
CA GLY A 39 -16.07 8.82 7.64
C GLY A 39 -14.90 9.33 6.80
N ASP A 40 -15.20 10.21 5.85
CA ASP A 40 -14.20 10.76 4.95
C ASP A 40 -13.40 11.87 5.63
N ILE A 41 -12.07 11.74 5.59
CA ILE A 41 -11.14 12.62 6.29
C ILE A 41 -10.54 13.65 5.35
N ILE A 42 -10.05 13.21 4.19
CA ILE A 42 -9.50 14.10 3.18
C ILE A 42 -9.70 13.49 1.80
N GLU A 43 -10.01 14.34 0.83
CA GLU A 43 -10.00 13.98 -0.59
C GLU A 43 -8.85 14.68 -1.29
N VAL A 44 -7.99 13.90 -1.93
CA VAL A 44 -6.85 14.38 -2.71
C VAL A 44 -7.11 14.13 -4.19
N THR A 45 -6.99 15.19 -4.99
CA THR A 45 -7.10 15.11 -6.44
C THR A 45 -5.71 15.21 -7.08
N TYR A 46 -5.31 14.16 -7.77
CA TYR A 46 -4.11 14.13 -8.59
C TYR A 46 -4.47 14.46 -10.04
N THR A 47 -3.82 15.45 -10.62
CA THR A 47 -3.94 15.84 -12.03
C THR A 47 -2.56 15.86 -12.69
N ASN A 48 -2.48 16.27 -13.96
CA ASN A 48 -1.22 16.35 -14.72
C ASN A 48 -0.47 15.02 -14.81
N LEU A 49 -1.20 13.91 -14.81
CA LEU A 49 -0.66 12.57 -14.95
C LEU A 49 -0.18 12.35 -16.38
N SER A 50 1.09 11.95 -16.55
CA SER A 50 1.71 11.77 -17.87
C SER A 50 2.00 10.32 -18.23
N ARG A 51 2.00 9.40 -17.26
CA ARG A 51 2.47 8.01 -17.44
C ARG A 51 1.41 6.94 -17.10
N SER A 52 0.16 7.35 -16.94
CA SER A 52 -0.93 6.47 -16.53
C SER A 52 -1.97 6.33 -17.64
N SER A 53 -2.31 5.09 -17.98
CA SER A 53 -3.33 4.78 -18.98
C SER A 53 -4.10 3.53 -18.59
N TYR A 54 -5.32 3.40 -19.11
CA TYR A 54 -6.12 2.19 -19.03
C TYR A 54 -6.62 1.85 -20.42
N ARG A 55 -6.26 0.67 -20.92
CA ARG A 55 -6.59 0.20 -22.29
C ARG A 55 -6.20 1.22 -23.38
N GLY A 56 -5.04 1.83 -23.25
CA GLY A 56 -4.53 2.84 -24.19
C GLY A 56 -5.15 4.24 -24.02
N LYS A 57 -6.20 4.40 -23.22
CA LYS A 57 -6.77 5.72 -22.89
C LYS A 57 -6.03 6.32 -21.72
N LYS A 58 -5.66 7.60 -21.82
CA LYS A 58 -4.97 8.32 -20.74
C LYS A 58 -5.83 8.40 -19.49
N ILE A 59 -5.25 8.08 -18.33
CA ILE A 59 -5.81 8.45 -17.03
C ILE A 59 -5.32 9.86 -16.74
N SER A 60 -6.21 10.84 -16.74
CA SER A 60 -5.85 12.25 -16.58
C SER A 60 -5.93 12.71 -15.12
N LYS A 61 -6.80 12.06 -14.33
CA LYS A 61 -7.07 12.42 -12.95
C LYS A 61 -7.34 11.19 -12.07
N ILE A 62 -6.84 11.25 -10.84
CA ILE A 62 -7.15 10.29 -9.77
C ILE A 62 -7.72 11.06 -8.60
N ILE A 63 -8.85 10.61 -8.06
CA ILE A 63 -9.39 11.11 -6.79
C ILE A 63 -9.17 10.02 -5.74
N ALA A 64 -8.44 10.34 -4.68
CA ALA A 64 -8.20 9.46 -3.54
C ALA A 64 -8.87 10.02 -2.29
N THR A 65 -9.83 9.29 -1.74
CA THR A 65 -10.53 9.65 -0.50
C THR A 65 -10.00 8.79 0.64
N PHE A 66 -9.36 9.41 1.63
CA PHE A 66 -8.88 8.76 2.84
C PHE A 66 -9.97 8.81 3.89
N SER A 67 -10.31 7.67 4.48
CA SER A 67 -11.43 7.51 5.40
C SER A 67 -11.15 6.47 6.48
N ASN A 68 -11.95 6.51 7.55
CA ASN A 68 -12.00 5.47 8.59
C ASN A 68 -10.60 5.07 9.11
N VAL A 69 -9.92 6.00 9.77
CA VAL A 69 -8.60 5.78 10.37
C VAL A 69 -8.79 5.31 11.81
N THR A 70 -8.32 4.09 12.09
CA THR A 70 -8.45 3.48 13.42
C THR A 70 -7.20 3.78 14.24
N GLN A 71 -7.38 4.40 15.42
CA GLN A 71 -6.30 4.67 16.36
C GLN A 71 -5.60 3.35 16.73
N ASP A 72 -4.28 3.39 16.75
CA ASP A 72 -3.53 2.31 17.38
C ASP A 72 -3.61 2.47 18.90
N ASN A 73 -4.18 1.47 19.57
CA ASN A 73 -4.37 1.47 21.03
C ASN A 73 -3.05 1.52 21.80
N LEU A 74 -1.95 1.08 21.19
CA LEU A 74 -0.61 1.12 21.77
C LEU A 74 0.08 2.48 21.57
N SER A 75 -0.50 3.40 20.79
CA SER A 75 0.09 4.70 20.56
C SER A 75 -0.37 5.73 21.60
N PRO A 76 0.55 6.50 22.21
CA PRO A 76 0.19 7.63 23.05
C PRO A 76 -0.10 8.91 22.23
N TYR A 77 0.13 8.90 20.92
CA TYR A 77 0.04 10.08 20.06
C TYR A 77 -1.23 10.07 19.19
N ASN A 78 -1.60 11.25 18.70
CA ASN A 78 -2.70 11.42 17.75
C ASN A 78 -2.36 10.78 16.40
N ILE A 79 -3.40 10.36 15.67
CA ILE A 79 -3.29 9.88 14.30
C ILE A 79 -2.64 10.93 13.41
N SER A 80 -1.75 10.47 12.54
CA SER A 80 -1.12 11.30 11.54
C SER A 80 -0.81 10.50 10.28
N PHE A 81 -0.92 11.12 9.11
CA PHE A 81 -0.53 10.50 7.84
C PHE A 81 -0.02 11.54 6.85
N ALA A 82 0.84 11.12 5.92
CA ALA A 82 1.46 11.99 4.92
C ALA A 82 1.25 11.38 3.54
N ILE A 83 0.65 12.16 2.64
CA ILE A 83 0.26 11.75 1.30
C ILE A 83 1.23 12.36 0.31
N TYR A 84 1.88 11.53 -0.51
CA TYR A 84 2.77 12.04 -1.57
C TYR A 84 1.96 12.61 -2.72
N SER A 85 2.39 13.75 -3.26
CA SER A 85 1.80 14.37 -4.45
C SER A 85 1.92 13.50 -5.71
N ASN A 86 2.94 12.66 -5.79
CA ASN A 86 3.04 11.65 -6.82
C ASN A 86 2.37 10.37 -6.30
N PRO A 87 1.22 9.96 -6.86
CA PRO A 87 0.45 8.84 -6.36
C PRO A 87 1.20 7.50 -6.45
N TYR A 88 2.26 7.41 -7.27
CA TYR A 88 3.16 6.25 -7.32
C TYR A 88 3.84 5.97 -5.97
N TYR A 89 4.19 7.01 -5.23
CA TYR A 89 4.84 6.88 -3.92
C TYR A 89 3.83 6.65 -2.78
N GLY A 90 2.52 6.69 -3.05
CA GLY A 90 1.50 6.37 -2.05
C GLY A 90 1.46 7.33 -0.87
N PHE A 91 1.47 6.79 0.35
CA PHE A 91 1.37 7.56 1.58
C PHE A 91 1.93 6.80 2.80
N TRP A 92 2.32 7.53 3.83
CA TRP A 92 2.64 6.98 5.14
C TRP A 92 1.51 7.25 6.13
N TYR A 93 1.26 6.33 7.05
CA TYR A 93 0.41 6.55 8.20
C TYR A 93 1.11 6.12 9.49
N TRP A 94 0.82 6.85 10.57
CA TRP A 94 1.38 6.63 11.89
C TRP A 94 0.28 6.66 12.94
N GLN A 95 0.54 5.98 14.06
CA GLN A 95 -0.35 5.99 15.23
C GLN A 95 -1.75 5.43 14.94
N SER A 96 -1.89 4.71 13.83
CA SER A 96 -3.12 4.08 13.40
C SER A 96 -2.87 2.62 13.06
N SER A 97 -3.82 1.78 13.45
CA SER A 97 -3.81 0.36 13.13
C SER A 97 -4.45 0.08 11.77
N LYS A 98 -5.29 0.99 11.27
CA LYS A 98 -5.97 0.88 9.97
C LYS A 98 -6.23 2.23 9.35
N ILE A 99 -6.23 2.28 8.02
CA ILE A 99 -6.65 3.42 7.21
C ILE A 99 -7.28 2.92 5.92
N THR A 100 -8.43 3.49 5.54
CA THR A 100 -9.11 3.14 4.29
C THR A 100 -8.88 4.21 3.23
N VAL A 101 -8.62 3.80 2.00
CA VAL A 101 -8.48 4.69 0.86
C VAL A 101 -9.34 4.20 -0.30
N ASN A 102 -10.13 5.10 -0.87
CA ASN A 102 -10.92 4.86 -2.06
C ASN A 102 -10.35 5.65 -3.24
N TYR A 103 -9.92 4.95 -4.29
CA TYR A 103 -9.43 5.57 -5.51
C TYR A 103 -10.49 5.51 -6.62
N LYS A 104 -10.69 6.62 -7.31
CA LYS A 104 -11.47 6.73 -8.56
C LYS A 104 -10.58 7.33 -9.65
N PHE A 105 -10.67 6.78 -10.85
CA PHE A 105 -9.80 7.12 -11.98
C PHE A 105 -10.64 7.76 -13.08
N TYR A 106 -10.14 8.81 -13.71
CA TYR A 106 -10.86 9.57 -14.72
C TYR A 106 -10.01 9.72 -15.98
N ASP A 107 -10.67 9.63 -17.14
CA ASP A 107 -10.03 9.86 -18.44
C ASP A 107 -9.83 11.36 -18.73
N GLU A 108 -9.26 11.69 -19.89
CA GLU A 108 -9.03 13.07 -20.32
C GLU A 108 -10.29 13.91 -20.49
N ASN A 109 -11.45 13.28 -20.66
CA ASN A 109 -12.76 13.93 -20.78
C ASN A 109 -13.50 14.00 -19.43
N ASN A 110 -12.79 13.71 -18.33
CA ASN A 110 -13.34 13.69 -16.98
C ASN A 110 -14.44 12.62 -16.77
N HIS A 111 -14.47 11.57 -17.61
CA HIS A 111 -15.34 10.42 -17.38
C HIS A 111 -14.72 9.45 -16.38
N LEU A 112 -15.55 8.95 -15.47
CA LEU A 112 -15.15 7.90 -14.54
C LEU A 112 -14.84 6.61 -15.29
N ILE A 113 -13.67 6.04 -15.05
CA ILE A 113 -13.23 4.79 -15.64
C ILE A 113 -13.85 3.63 -14.88
N SER A 114 -14.44 2.68 -15.62
CA SER A 114 -14.84 1.37 -15.08
C SER A 114 -13.87 0.27 -15.53
N PHE A 115 -13.59 -0.63 -14.60
CA PHE A 115 -12.79 -1.84 -14.75
C PHE A 115 -13.63 -3.08 -15.09
N ASP A 116 -14.95 -2.90 -15.24
CA ASP A 116 -15.90 -3.99 -15.47
C ASP A 116 -15.58 -4.86 -16.68
N ASN A 117 -15.78 -6.17 -16.51
CA ASN A 117 -15.67 -7.18 -17.57
C ASN A 117 -14.31 -7.18 -18.28
N THR A 118 -13.23 -6.88 -17.54
CA THR A 118 -11.88 -6.92 -18.07
C THR A 118 -11.00 -7.92 -17.33
N ASP A 119 -10.16 -8.62 -18.09
CA ASP A 119 -9.18 -9.55 -17.53
C ASP A 119 -7.85 -8.90 -17.16
N ASN A 120 -7.73 -7.58 -17.32
CA ASN A 120 -6.44 -6.87 -17.27
C ASN A 120 -6.36 -5.76 -16.20
N SER A 121 -7.32 -5.70 -15.27
CA SER A 121 -7.35 -4.68 -14.22
C SER A 121 -6.78 -5.25 -12.92
N TRP A 122 -5.46 -5.15 -12.77
CA TRP A 122 -4.71 -5.72 -11.65
C TRP A 122 -3.94 -4.67 -10.87
N ILE A 123 -4.01 -4.76 -9.54
CA ILE A 123 -3.27 -3.89 -8.63
C ILE A 123 -2.46 -4.79 -7.70
N THR A 124 -1.14 -4.67 -7.77
CA THR A 124 -0.22 -5.31 -6.84
C THR A 124 -0.19 -4.53 -5.54
N ILE A 125 -0.29 -5.25 -4.42
CA ILE A 125 0.04 -4.76 -3.09
C ILE A 125 1.33 -5.45 -2.68
N GLY A 126 2.44 -4.70 -2.70
CA GLY A 126 3.76 -5.16 -2.26
C GLY A 126 4.10 -4.71 -0.85
N SER A 127 5.33 -5.01 -0.43
CA SER A 127 5.88 -4.54 0.86
C SER A 127 5.06 -4.96 2.08
N LEU A 128 4.28 -6.05 2.02
CA LEU A 128 3.50 -6.51 3.18
C LEU A 128 4.41 -7.26 4.16
N ASN A 129 5.19 -6.49 4.91
CA ASN A 129 6.14 -7.01 5.88
C ASN A 129 5.44 -7.66 7.06
N SER A 130 6.06 -8.71 7.60
CA SER A 130 5.66 -9.43 8.80
C SER A 130 6.94 -9.87 9.52
N GLY A 131 7.03 -9.67 10.83
CA GLY A 131 8.26 -9.86 11.61
C GLY A 131 8.59 -8.67 12.50
N LYS A 132 9.61 -8.83 13.34
CA LYS A 132 10.06 -7.80 14.30
C LYS A 132 8.95 -7.20 15.16
N GLY A 133 7.98 -8.01 15.56
CA GLY A 133 6.85 -7.57 16.37
C GLY A 133 5.82 -6.76 15.59
N ARG A 134 5.74 -6.84 14.26
CA ARG A 134 4.66 -6.24 13.46
C ARG A 134 4.26 -7.08 12.26
N TYR A 135 3.06 -6.86 11.74
CA TYR A 135 2.74 -7.23 10.37
C TYR A 135 1.82 -6.21 9.72
N GLU A 136 1.91 -6.16 8.40
CA GLU A 136 1.13 -5.30 7.53
C GLU A 136 0.12 -6.11 6.72
N SER A 137 -0.99 -5.47 6.38
CA SER A 137 -2.10 -6.09 5.68
C SER A 137 -2.80 -5.12 4.74
N ALA A 138 -3.44 -5.66 3.71
CA ALA A 138 -4.32 -4.89 2.84
C ALA A 138 -5.60 -5.68 2.54
N LYS A 139 -6.75 -5.05 2.74
CA LYS A 139 -8.06 -5.62 2.46
C LYS A 139 -8.71 -4.90 1.29
N LEU A 140 -9.14 -5.65 0.28
CA LEU A 140 -10.00 -5.14 -0.79
C LEU A 140 -11.45 -5.10 -0.31
N ASN A 141 -12.03 -3.91 -0.25
CA ASN A 141 -13.43 -3.71 0.13
C ASN A 141 -14.35 -3.48 -1.09
N SER A 142 -13.80 -3.03 -2.22
CA SER A 142 -14.55 -2.88 -3.47
C SER A 142 -14.73 -4.22 -4.18
N SER A 143 -15.60 -4.24 -5.19
CA SER A 143 -15.80 -5.42 -6.04
C SER A 143 -14.50 -5.89 -6.67
N GLY A 144 -14.27 -7.20 -6.65
CA GLY A 144 -13.05 -7.78 -7.19
C GLY A 144 -12.72 -9.12 -6.57
N LYS A 145 -11.50 -9.59 -6.85
CA LYS A 145 -10.93 -10.82 -6.30
C LYS A 145 -9.51 -10.57 -5.85
N VAL A 146 -9.07 -11.33 -4.85
CA VAL A 146 -7.73 -11.23 -4.27
C VAL A 146 -6.99 -12.54 -4.50
N TYR A 147 -5.71 -12.44 -4.87
CA TYR A 147 -4.85 -13.58 -5.16
C TYR A 147 -3.49 -13.40 -4.49
N GLY A 148 -2.91 -14.50 -4.01
CA GLY A 148 -1.51 -14.56 -3.64
C GLY A 148 -0.65 -14.92 -4.86
N PHE A 149 0.60 -14.46 -4.88
CA PHE A 149 1.58 -15.01 -5.82
C PHE A 149 2.01 -16.39 -5.35
N LYS A 150 2.33 -17.29 -6.28
CA LYS A 150 2.97 -18.57 -5.95
C LYS A 150 4.26 -18.30 -5.19
N ASP A 151 4.51 -19.09 -4.15
CA ASP A 151 5.68 -19.02 -3.28
C ASP A 151 5.83 -17.67 -2.54
N SER A 152 4.79 -16.82 -2.54
CA SER A 152 4.72 -15.65 -1.66
C SER A 152 4.49 -16.08 -0.21
N SER A 153 5.10 -15.36 0.72
CA SER A 153 4.78 -15.45 2.15
C SER A 153 3.41 -14.83 2.46
N VAL A 154 2.89 -13.99 1.58
CA VAL A 154 1.58 -13.33 1.72
C VAL A 154 0.50 -14.22 1.13
N THR A 155 -0.52 -14.52 1.93
CA THR A 155 -1.64 -15.35 1.51
C THR A 155 -2.97 -14.61 1.64
N VAL A 156 -4.04 -15.20 1.11
CA VAL A 156 -5.38 -14.62 1.14
C VAL A 156 -6.12 -15.10 2.39
N HIS A 157 -6.53 -14.15 3.22
CA HIS A 157 -7.28 -14.35 4.44
C HIS A 157 -8.68 -13.76 4.29
N ASN A 158 -9.68 -14.46 4.85
CA ASN A 158 -11.08 -14.04 4.83
C ASN A 158 -11.61 -13.70 3.43
N GLY A 159 -11.03 -14.31 2.39
CA GLY A 159 -11.40 -14.13 0.98
C GLY A 159 -10.97 -12.80 0.33
N ASN A 160 -10.53 -11.80 1.08
CA ASN A 160 -10.24 -10.46 0.53
C ASN A 160 -9.11 -9.68 1.21
N THR A 161 -8.40 -10.29 2.17
CA THR A 161 -7.30 -9.63 2.90
C THR A 161 -5.98 -10.32 2.60
N LEU A 162 -4.94 -9.56 2.28
CA LEU A 162 -3.57 -10.03 2.11
C LEU A 162 -2.76 -9.69 3.36
N TYR A 163 -2.07 -10.68 3.92
CA TYR A 163 -0.97 -10.51 4.86
C TYR A 163 -0.15 -11.81 4.95
N SER A 164 0.97 -11.78 5.66
CA SER A 164 1.75 -12.98 5.96
C SER A 164 1.56 -13.40 7.43
N ASP A 165 1.18 -14.65 7.65
CA ASP A 165 1.03 -15.23 9.00
C ASP A 165 2.35 -15.32 9.77
N LYS A 166 3.48 -15.34 9.05
CA LYS A 166 4.81 -15.61 9.56
C LYS A 166 5.78 -14.52 9.17
N ALA A 167 6.89 -14.45 9.90
CA ALA A 167 7.93 -13.47 9.63
C ALA A 167 8.50 -13.67 8.21
N ASN A 168 8.52 -12.59 7.44
CA ASN A 168 9.02 -12.49 6.08
C ASN A 168 9.99 -11.32 5.88
N ASP A 169 10.18 -10.45 6.88
CA ASP A 169 10.98 -9.24 6.76
C ASP A 169 12.47 -9.47 7.00
N SER A 170 13.30 -8.57 6.48
CA SER A 170 14.73 -8.59 6.77
C SER A 170 14.97 -8.33 8.24
N GLY A 171 15.94 -9.02 8.84
CA GLY A 171 16.23 -8.98 10.28
C GLY A 171 15.31 -9.83 11.16
N SER A 172 14.50 -10.72 10.57
CA SER A 172 13.79 -11.79 11.26
C SER A 172 14.26 -13.17 10.80
N LYS A 173 14.03 -14.19 11.63
CA LYS A 173 14.08 -15.59 11.15
C LYS A 173 12.82 -15.88 10.34
N ILE A 174 13.00 -16.11 9.05
CA ILE A 174 11.90 -16.32 8.10
C ILE A 174 11.09 -17.57 8.51
N GLY A 175 9.78 -17.43 8.61
CA GLY A 175 8.86 -18.49 9.02
C GLY A 175 8.51 -18.53 10.52
N ASP A 176 9.19 -17.76 11.38
CA ASP A 176 8.84 -17.64 12.79
C ASP A 176 7.57 -16.79 13.01
N SER A 177 7.15 -16.65 14.27
CA SER A 177 6.05 -15.73 14.61
C SER A 177 6.42 -14.29 14.27
N TRP A 178 5.49 -13.54 13.69
CA TRP A 178 5.68 -12.11 13.43
C TRP A 178 5.89 -11.31 14.73
N GLU A 179 5.40 -11.81 15.87
CA GLU A 179 5.54 -11.19 17.19
C GLU A 179 6.97 -11.28 17.73
N THR A 180 7.76 -12.23 17.24
CA THR A 180 9.13 -12.44 17.72
C THR A 180 10.01 -11.27 17.28
N THR A 181 10.66 -10.66 18.27
CA THR A 181 11.70 -9.66 18.06
C THR A 181 13.07 -10.32 18.24
N TYR A 182 14.02 -9.93 17.40
CA TYR A 182 15.38 -10.46 17.44
C TYR A 182 16.38 -9.37 17.77
N GLN A 183 17.61 -9.78 18.13
CA GLN A 183 18.75 -8.86 18.16
C GLN A 183 19.01 -8.29 16.76
N ALA A 184 19.68 -7.14 16.71
CA ALA A 184 19.85 -6.35 15.49
C ALA A 184 20.67 -7.06 14.37
N ASP A 185 21.35 -8.15 14.68
CA ASP A 185 22.28 -8.89 13.82
C ASP A 185 21.69 -10.18 13.20
N VAL A 186 20.40 -10.47 13.41
CA VAL A 186 19.78 -11.64 12.80
C VAL A 186 19.79 -11.55 11.28
N THR A 187 20.37 -12.56 10.64
CA THR A 187 20.38 -12.72 9.20
C THR A 187 19.12 -13.46 8.75
N SER A 188 18.36 -12.85 7.84
CA SER A 188 17.20 -13.47 7.22
C SER A 188 17.62 -14.39 6.08
N ASN A 189 17.17 -15.64 6.13
CA ASN A 189 17.42 -16.63 5.09
C ASN A 189 16.12 -16.90 4.32
N TYR A 190 16.03 -16.35 3.12
CA TYR A 190 14.94 -16.57 2.18
C TYR A 190 15.18 -17.83 1.34
N PRO A 191 14.18 -18.32 0.58
CA PRO A 191 14.35 -19.47 -0.32
C PRO A 191 15.48 -19.30 -1.35
N TRP A 192 15.90 -18.07 -1.65
CA TRP A 192 16.97 -17.73 -2.60
C TRP A 192 18.25 -17.20 -1.93
N GLY A 193 18.39 -17.31 -0.60
CA GLY A 193 19.55 -16.84 0.16
C GLY A 193 19.23 -15.62 1.02
N THR A 194 20.22 -14.74 1.24
CA THR A 194 20.12 -13.61 2.19
C THR A 194 19.76 -12.28 1.53
N ASN A 195 19.52 -12.28 0.22
CA ASN A 195 19.15 -11.07 -0.51
C ASN A 195 17.74 -10.63 -0.12
N ASP A 196 17.63 -9.48 0.54
CA ASP A 196 16.33 -8.89 0.88
C ASP A 196 15.49 -8.61 -0.38
N TRP A 197 14.18 -8.89 -0.27
CA TRP A 197 13.17 -8.73 -1.32
C TRP A 197 12.49 -7.36 -1.32
N ASP A 198 12.50 -6.66 -0.17
CA ASP A 198 11.68 -5.47 0.02
C ASP A 198 12.39 -4.19 -0.44
N LYS A 199 12.70 -4.14 -1.74
CA LYS A 199 13.44 -3.02 -2.39
C LYS A 199 12.61 -2.35 -3.48
N GLY A 200 11.31 -2.63 -3.52
CA GLY A 200 10.38 -2.20 -4.55
C GLY A 200 10.06 -3.30 -5.57
N LEU A 201 8.92 -3.15 -6.24
CA LEU A 201 8.30 -4.20 -7.08
C LEU A 201 9.05 -4.56 -8.37
N ALA A 202 10.14 -3.86 -8.69
CA ALA A 202 11.04 -4.22 -9.79
C ALA A 202 12.02 -5.34 -9.38
N ASP A 203 12.23 -5.57 -8.08
CA ASP A 203 13.09 -6.63 -7.57
C ASP A 203 12.50 -8.01 -7.95
N PRO A 204 13.33 -8.96 -8.42
CA PRO A 204 12.85 -10.28 -8.84
C PRO A 204 12.25 -11.11 -7.69
N HIS A 205 12.52 -10.75 -6.44
CA HIS A 205 12.00 -11.42 -5.24
C HIS A 205 10.86 -10.65 -4.57
N ALA A 206 10.47 -9.47 -5.07
CA ALA A 206 9.41 -8.65 -4.48
C ALA A 206 8.04 -9.36 -4.40
N TYR A 207 7.83 -10.42 -5.19
CA TYR A 207 6.63 -11.26 -5.10
C TYR A 207 6.48 -11.90 -3.71
N TYR A 208 7.59 -12.11 -2.97
CA TYR A 208 7.60 -12.84 -1.72
C TYR A 208 6.82 -12.16 -0.60
N GLY A 209 6.79 -10.83 -0.58
CA GLY A 209 5.96 -10.05 0.33
C GLY A 209 4.84 -9.30 -0.36
N ALA A 210 4.30 -9.87 -1.44
CA ALA A 210 3.24 -9.25 -2.23
C ALA A 210 2.06 -10.19 -2.49
N GLY A 211 0.93 -9.57 -2.80
CA GLY A 211 -0.23 -10.20 -3.44
C GLY A 211 -0.86 -9.24 -4.45
N ILE A 212 -1.98 -9.64 -5.04
CA ILE A 212 -2.59 -8.91 -6.14
C ILE A 212 -4.11 -8.88 -6.07
N PHE A 213 -4.71 -7.73 -6.40
CA PHE A 213 -6.13 -7.53 -6.52
C PHE A 213 -6.53 -7.49 -8.00
N LYS A 214 -7.49 -8.33 -8.41
CA LYS A 214 -8.25 -8.13 -9.64
C LYS A 214 -9.42 -7.20 -9.32
N ILE A 215 -9.38 -5.98 -9.82
CA ILE A 215 -10.39 -4.96 -9.51
C ILE A 215 -11.55 -5.03 -10.51
N ASN A 216 -12.76 -4.78 -10.02
CA ASN A 216 -13.98 -4.73 -10.82
C ASN A 216 -14.82 -3.50 -10.41
N GLY A 217 -15.64 -2.95 -11.31
CA GLY A 217 -16.36 -1.70 -11.07
C GLY A 217 -15.50 -0.45 -11.29
N SER A 218 -15.91 0.67 -10.70
CA SER A 218 -15.33 2.00 -10.97
C SER A 218 -14.52 2.59 -9.82
N ASN A 219 -14.20 1.79 -8.80
CA ASN A 219 -13.43 2.23 -7.66
C ASN A 219 -12.52 1.13 -7.09
N LEU A 220 -11.43 1.56 -6.48
CA LEU A 220 -10.53 0.72 -5.71
C LEU A 220 -10.59 1.14 -4.25
N ASN A 221 -11.31 0.38 -3.42
CA ASN A 221 -11.41 0.66 -1.99
C ASN A 221 -10.57 -0.33 -1.19
N ILE A 222 -9.53 0.17 -0.53
CA ILE A 222 -8.56 -0.65 0.21
C ILE A 222 -8.51 -0.18 1.65
N THR A 223 -8.60 -1.11 2.62
CA THR A 223 -8.17 -0.85 3.99
C THR A 223 -6.78 -1.41 4.19
N TYR A 224 -5.81 -0.53 4.44
CA TYR A 224 -4.48 -0.91 4.90
C TYR A 224 -4.52 -1.09 6.41
N GLY A 225 -3.79 -2.08 6.92
CA GLY A 225 -3.74 -2.36 8.35
C GLY A 225 -2.34 -2.71 8.81
N THR A 226 -2.02 -2.29 10.03
CA THR A 226 -0.80 -2.66 10.75
C THR A 226 -1.17 -3.15 12.12
N LYS A 227 -0.69 -4.33 12.49
CA LYS A 227 -0.70 -4.81 13.87
C LYS A 227 0.73 -4.84 14.37
N ARG A 228 0.95 -4.46 15.62
CA ARG A 228 2.27 -4.41 16.22
C ARG A 228 2.26 -4.75 17.70
N ALA A 229 3.42 -5.12 18.20
CA ALA A 229 3.77 -5.22 19.61
C ALA A 229 4.15 -3.84 20.19
N VAL A 230 4.26 -3.78 21.52
CA VAL A 230 4.69 -2.58 22.25
C VAL A 230 6.12 -2.20 21.81
N PHE A 231 6.42 -0.90 21.78
CA PHE A 231 7.72 -0.32 21.39
C PHE A 231 8.17 -0.54 19.93
N VAL A 232 7.37 -1.19 19.09
CA VAL A 232 7.60 -1.25 17.64
C VAL A 232 7.11 0.03 16.96
N ASN A 233 7.81 0.50 15.93
CA ASN A 233 7.47 1.72 15.19
C ASN A 233 6.03 1.62 14.63
N PRO A 234 5.15 2.61 14.92
CA PRO A 234 3.76 2.63 14.46
C PRO A 234 3.59 3.14 13.01
N GLY A 235 4.69 3.45 12.31
CA GLY A 235 4.68 3.96 10.95
C GLY A 235 4.64 2.86 9.91
N THR A 236 3.74 3.01 8.94
CA THR A 236 3.61 2.10 7.80
C THR A 236 3.47 2.89 6.51
N TRP A 237 4.18 2.44 5.49
CA TRP A 237 4.09 2.96 4.14
C TRP A 237 3.13 2.10 3.33
N ALA A 238 2.27 2.73 2.55
CA ALA A 238 1.33 2.04 1.69
C ALA A 238 1.32 2.67 0.30
N THR A 239 1.27 1.84 -0.73
CA THR A 239 1.12 2.26 -2.12
C THR A 239 0.28 1.26 -2.89
N ILE A 240 -0.25 1.71 -4.04
CA ILE A 240 -0.82 0.85 -5.07
C ILE A 240 0.13 0.84 -6.26
N SER A 241 0.29 -0.31 -6.90
CA SER A 241 1.11 -0.40 -8.10
C SER A 241 0.47 -1.30 -9.15
N THR A 242 0.68 -0.95 -10.41
CA THR A 242 0.37 -1.81 -11.56
C THR A 242 1.57 -2.67 -11.97
N THR A 243 2.71 -2.55 -11.26
CA THR A 243 3.87 -3.43 -11.47
C THR A 243 3.57 -4.79 -10.87
N ILE A 244 3.52 -5.81 -11.70
CA ILE A 244 3.37 -7.20 -11.27
C ILE A 244 4.78 -7.79 -11.17
N PRO A 245 5.27 -8.14 -9.97
CA PRO A 245 6.60 -8.71 -9.81
C PRO A 245 6.67 -10.04 -10.56
N LYS A 246 7.81 -10.30 -11.20
CA LYS A 246 8.06 -11.59 -11.84
C LYS A 246 8.07 -12.66 -10.75
N SER A 247 7.20 -13.65 -10.86
CA SER A 247 7.20 -14.84 -10.02
C SER A 247 7.19 -16.07 -10.92
N SER A 248 7.69 -17.20 -10.42
CA SER A 248 7.57 -18.53 -11.05
C SER A 248 6.11 -19.05 -11.05
N SER A 249 5.12 -18.17 -10.80
CA SER A 249 3.73 -18.49 -10.47
C SER A 249 2.86 -18.92 -11.63
N GLY A 250 3.34 -18.78 -12.87
CA GLY A 250 2.51 -19.02 -14.04
C GLY A 250 1.37 -18.00 -14.19
N ILE A 251 1.33 -16.93 -13.36
CA ILE A 251 0.60 -15.72 -13.73
C ILE A 251 1.35 -15.15 -14.92
N VAL A 252 0.87 -15.48 -16.12
CA VAL A 252 1.27 -14.80 -17.35
C VAL A 252 0.72 -13.37 -17.19
N PRO A 253 1.58 -12.35 -16.97
CA PRO A 253 1.11 -10.98 -17.09
C PRO A 253 0.44 -10.88 -18.46
N PRO A 254 -0.75 -10.30 -18.61
CA PRO A 254 -1.32 -10.12 -19.94
C PRO A 254 -0.24 -9.48 -20.82
N THR A 255 -0.01 -10.07 -22.01
CA THR A 255 0.92 -9.50 -22.98
C THR A 255 0.37 -8.13 -23.36
N ILE A 256 0.87 -7.09 -22.69
CA ILE A 256 0.61 -5.71 -23.08
C ILE A 256 1.57 -5.43 -24.21
N HIS A 257 1.04 -5.41 -25.44
CA HIS A 257 1.78 -4.92 -26.60
C HIS A 257 2.04 -3.42 -26.40
N TYR A 258 3.23 -3.08 -25.92
CA TYR A 258 3.76 -1.72 -25.98
C TYR A 258 4.40 -1.53 -27.35
N HIS A 259 3.83 -0.66 -28.18
CA HIS A 259 4.57 -0.01 -29.24
C HIS A 259 5.22 1.23 -28.63
N HIS A 260 6.54 1.18 -28.44
CA HIS A 260 7.34 2.38 -28.23
C HIS A 260 7.74 2.92 -29.61
N THR A 261 7.24 4.09 -29.95
CA THR A 261 7.94 5.04 -30.84
C THR A 261 7.99 6.36 -30.13
#